data_AF-A0AAD7HIV5-F1
#
_entry.id   AF-A0AAD7HIV5-F1
#
_cell.length_a   1.000
_cell.length_b   1.000
_cell.length_c   1.000
_cell.angle_alpha   90.00
_cell.angle_beta   90.00
_cell.angle_gamma   90.00
#
_symmetry.space_group_name_H-M   'P 1'
#
loop_
_entity.id
_entity.type
_entity.pdbx_description
1 polymer ?
#
loop_
_entity_poly.entity_id
_entity_poly.type
_entity_poly.pdbx_seq_one_letter_code
_entity_poly.pdbx_strand_id
1 'polypeptide(L)'
;MFAFARSRPLRVLQHVGGRRLLSDGALIVPVPEKPKGWPTPWITEEDATNYLFPLYSLGWYIVGNPSRYASRTASLACNLKFLKPSPASAFAREIIELSETENHHPSWLKVSHSTGSSVVEVCSATHSALRPEWDPADTPASRALEGLTVRDLRFAALVSSLSTFPASPSDDIEPGPTRPNWDDLCAKLQLWSAPKQPKGSPKQPEERKDSCIACGGPHTISACAMRHTIEPPPCAVCRGPHWRVDCPVVDLARRKNIGIVKAKAWVGRPAPNPPLPPTPCPNCGGPHWKTDCRQPQAPPELLRRFELPENP
;
A
#
# COMPACT_ATOMS: atom_id res chain seq x y z
N MET A 1 2.31 -1.96 -34.82
CA MET A 1 1.89 -3.37 -34.78
C MET A 1 1.93 -3.84 -33.33
N PHE A 2 0.78 -3.98 -32.69
CA PHE A 2 0.70 -4.57 -31.35
C PHE A 2 0.62 -6.10 -31.52
N ALA A 3 1.62 -6.80 -31.00
CA ALA A 3 1.64 -8.26 -31.00
C ALA A 3 0.56 -8.77 -30.03
N PHE A 4 -0.44 -9.48 -30.54
CA PHE A 4 -1.39 -10.23 -29.74
C PHE A 4 -0.63 -11.30 -28.94
N ALA A 5 -0.72 -11.25 -27.62
CA ALA A 5 -0.20 -12.28 -26.74
C ALA A 5 -0.90 -13.61 -27.06
N ARG A 6 -0.13 -14.63 -27.43
CA ARG A 6 -0.63 -15.98 -27.68
C ARG A 6 -1.22 -16.52 -26.37
N SER A 7 -2.52 -16.84 -26.38
CA SER A 7 -3.18 -17.59 -25.32
C SER A 7 -2.44 -18.90 -25.08
N ARG A 8 -1.90 -19.10 -23.87
CA ARG A 8 -1.29 -20.38 -23.48
C ARG A 8 -2.41 -21.41 -23.27
N PRO A 9 -2.26 -22.65 -23.76
CA PRO A 9 -3.26 -23.69 -23.55
C PRO A 9 -3.41 -23.97 -22.05
N LEU A 10 -4.67 -24.06 -21.60
CA LEU A 10 -5.03 -24.49 -20.24
C LEU A 10 -4.42 -25.88 -19.99
N ARG A 11 -3.72 -26.05 -18.86
CA ARG A 11 -3.13 -27.33 -18.47
C ARG A 11 -4.25 -28.37 -18.25
N VAL A 12 -4.06 -29.55 -18.84
CA VAL A 12 -5.03 -30.67 -18.77
C VAL A 12 -5.00 -31.29 -17.37
N LEU A 13 -6.18 -31.44 -16.75
CA LEU A 13 -6.39 -32.00 -15.43
C LEU A 13 -6.53 -33.54 -15.50
N GLN A 14 -5.85 -34.28 -14.63
CA GLN A 14 -6.10 -35.72 -14.41
C GLN A 14 -6.84 -35.93 -13.08
N HIS A 15 -7.76 -36.89 -13.04
CA HIS A 15 -8.59 -37.22 -11.88
C HIS A 15 -8.10 -38.51 -11.21
N VAL A 16 -7.65 -38.43 -9.95
CA VAL A 16 -7.42 -39.61 -9.10
C VAL A 16 -7.91 -39.30 -7.68
N GLY A 17 -8.89 -40.05 -7.17
CA GLY A 17 -9.23 -40.09 -5.73
C GLY A 17 -9.81 -38.81 -5.09
N GLY A 18 -10.60 -38.02 -5.81
CA GLY A 18 -11.27 -36.83 -5.23
C GLY A 18 -10.36 -35.63 -4.94
N ARG A 19 -9.04 -35.78 -5.07
CA ARG A 19 -8.07 -34.68 -5.10
C ARG A 19 -7.62 -34.47 -6.54
N ARG A 20 -7.90 -33.29 -7.09
CA ARG A 20 -7.33 -32.91 -8.39
C ARG A 20 -5.88 -32.48 -8.09
N LEU A 21 -4.92 -33.23 -8.61
CA LEU A 21 -3.52 -32.81 -8.66
C LEU A 21 -3.26 -32.32 -10.08
N LEU A 22 -2.55 -31.20 -10.23
CA LEU A 22 -1.89 -30.93 -11.50
C LEU A 22 -0.86 -32.05 -11.75
N SER A 23 -0.44 -32.25 -12.99
CA SER A 23 0.52 -33.30 -13.37
C SER A 23 1.89 -33.18 -12.68
N ASP A 24 2.14 -32.07 -11.98
CA ASP A 24 3.30 -31.79 -11.13
C ASP A 24 3.04 -32.07 -9.63
N GLY A 25 1.87 -32.59 -9.25
CA GLY A 25 1.49 -32.81 -7.86
C GLY A 25 1.01 -31.55 -7.13
N ALA A 26 0.82 -30.42 -7.82
CA ALA A 26 0.34 -29.21 -7.17
C ALA A 26 -1.11 -29.35 -6.68
N LEU A 27 -1.35 -28.85 -5.46
CA LEU A 27 -2.63 -28.90 -4.78
C LEU A 27 -3.61 -27.96 -5.48
N ILE A 28 -4.61 -28.52 -6.17
CA ILE A 28 -5.65 -27.72 -6.82
C ILE A 28 -6.69 -27.36 -5.76
N VAL A 29 -6.76 -26.08 -5.41
CA VAL A 29 -7.86 -25.54 -4.63
C VAL A 29 -9.10 -25.49 -5.53
N PRO A 30 -10.23 -26.10 -5.14
CA PRO A 30 -11.46 -25.98 -5.90
C PRO A 30 -11.89 -24.51 -5.95
N VAL A 31 -12.29 -24.03 -7.13
CA VAL A 31 -12.77 -22.66 -7.29
C VAL A 31 -14.28 -22.64 -7.00
N PRO A 32 -14.76 -21.91 -5.97
CA PRO A 32 -16.18 -21.75 -5.71
C PRO A 32 -16.92 -21.20 -6.93
N GLU A 33 -18.21 -21.54 -7.09
CA GLU A 33 -19.04 -20.91 -8.12
C GLU A 33 -19.13 -19.39 -7.92
N LYS A 34 -19.37 -18.65 -9.02
CA LYS A 34 -19.58 -17.20 -8.92
C LYS A 34 -20.90 -16.94 -8.16
N PRO A 35 -20.88 -16.19 -7.05
CA PRO A 35 -22.06 -16.02 -6.22
C PRO A 35 -23.16 -15.26 -6.96
N LYS A 36 -24.38 -15.79 -6.89
CA LYS A 36 -25.58 -15.25 -7.54
C LYS A 36 -26.35 -14.39 -6.53
N GLY A 37 -25.96 -13.13 -6.35
CA GLY A 37 -26.72 -12.22 -5.49
C GLY A 37 -25.89 -11.12 -4.81
N TRP A 38 -26.63 -10.15 -4.29
CA TRP A 38 -26.11 -9.05 -3.49
C TRP A 38 -27.14 -8.67 -2.40
N PRO A 39 -26.72 -8.42 -1.14
CA PRO A 39 -25.36 -8.61 -0.60
C PRO A 39 -24.96 -10.09 -0.55
N THR A 40 -23.65 -10.37 -0.54
CA THR A 40 -23.15 -11.76 -0.48
C THR A 40 -23.02 -12.18 0.99
N PRO A 41 -23.57 -13.34 1.40
CA PRO A 41 -23.46 -13.81 2.78
C PRO A 41 -22.00 -14.10 3.15
N TRP A 42 -21.70 -13.99 4.44
CA TRP A 42 -20.45 -14.48 4.98
C TRP A 42 -20.27 -15.96 4.72
N ILE A 43 -19.00 -16.38 4.71
CA ILE A 43 -18.66 -17.79 4.56
C ILE A 43 -19.31 -18.65 5.64
N THR A 44 -19.72 -19.85 5.27
CA THR A 44 -20.21 -20.91 6.16
C THR A 44 -19.08 -21.88 6.54
N GLU A 45 -19.38 -22.83 7.44
CA GLU A 45 -18.45 -23.91 7.78
C GLU A 45 -18.10 -24.77 6.55
N GLU A 46 -19.10 -25.01 5.71
CA GLU A 46 -18.94 -25.73 4.46
C GLU A 46 -17.99 -24.98 3.51
N ASP A 47 -18.18 -23.66 3.34
CA ASP A 47 -17.28 -22.83 2.54
C ASP A 47 -15.85 -22.86 3.08
N ALA A 48 -15.69 -22.78 4.40
CA ALA A 48 -14.39 -22.83 5.03
C ALA A 48 -13.70 -24.17 4.80
N THR A 49 -14.44 -25.26 4.94
CA THR A 49 -13.96 -26.63 4.75
C THR A 49 -13.53 -26.89 3.32
N ASN A 50 -14.37 -26.47 2.36
CA ASN A 50 -14.16 -26.77 0.95
C ASN A 50 -13.16 -25.84 0.27
N TYR A 51 -13.03 -24.59 0.72
CA TYR A 51 -12.28 -23.57 0.00
C TYR A 51 -11.23 -22.84 0.86
N LEU A 52 -11.60 -22.36 2.06
CA LEU A 52 -10.68 -21.57 2.89
C LEU A 52 -9.50 -22.38 3.40
N PHE A 53 -9.75 -23.56 3.97
CA PHE A 53 -8.69 -24.38 4.56
C PHE A 53 -7.70 -24.91 3.51
N PRO A 54 -8.13 -25.32 2.30
CA PRO A 54 -7.19 -25.58 1.21
C PRO A 54 -6.30 -24.38 0.85
N LEU A 55 -6.84 -23.16 0.88
CA LEU A 55 -6.06 -21.94 0.61
C LEU A 55 -4.95 -21.69 1.65
N TYR A 56 -5.13 -22.15 2.89
CA TYR A 56 -4.09 -22.03 3.92
C TYR A 56 -2.81 -22.79 3.55
N SER A 57 -2.95 -23.94 2.90
CA SER A 57 -1.82 -24.71 2.37
C SER A 57 -1.09 -23.98 1.23
N LEU A 58 -1.72 -22.95 0.64
CA LEU A 58 -1.12 -22.08 -0.38
C LEU A 58 -0.61 -20.75 0.20
N GLY A 59 -0.50 -20.63 1.53
CA GLY A 59 0.02 -19.43 2.20
C GLY A 59 -1.00 -18.29 2.34
N TRP A 60 -2.29 -18.55 2.11
CA TRP A 60 -3.34 -17.61 2.47
C TRP A 60 -3.66 -17.70 3.96
N TYR A 61 -4.07 -16.58 4.55
CA TYR A 61 -4.41 -16.51 5.95
C TYR A 61 -5.43 -15.40 6.20
N ILE A 62 -6.16 -15.50 7.31
CA ILE A 62 -7.09 -14.46 7.73
C ILE A 62 -6.37 -13.42 8.59
N VAL A 63 -6.54 -12.16 8.22
CA VAL A 63 -6.08 -11.01 8.98
C VAL A 63 -7.25 -10.21 9.51
N GLY A 64 -7.11 -9.73 10.74
CA GLY A 64 -7.97 -8.65 11.21
C GLY A 64 -7.45 -7.36 10.59
N ASN A 65 -8.24 -6.73 9.73
CA ASN A 65 -7.93 -5.41 9.23
C ASN A 65 -8.27 -4.40 10.33
N PRO A 66 -7.29 -3.67 10.91
CA PRO A 66 -7.60 -2.46 11.63
C PRO A 66 -8.04 -1.43 10.59
N SER A 67 -9.27 -1.58 10.09
CA SER A 67 -9.82 -0.70 9.07
C SER A 67 -9.63 0.75 9.50
N ARG A 68 -9.43 1.63 8.51
CA ARG A 68 -9.56 3.08 8.71
C ARG A 68 -10.95 3.45 9.25
N TYR A 69 -11.92 2.57 9.05
CA TYR A 69 -13.28 2.69 9.57
C TYR A 69 -13.40 2.10 10.97
N ALA A 70 -14.46 2.49 11.68
CA ALA A 70 -14.65 2.11 13.08
C ALA A 70 -14.88 0.60 13.28
N SER A 71 -15.03 -0.24 12.25
CA SER A 71 -15.12 -1.70 12.41
C SER A 71 -13.75 -2.36 12.26
N ARG A 72 -13.48 -3.42 13.04
CA ARG A 72 -12.45 -4.40 12.64
C ARG A 72 -13.15 -5.36 11.67
N THR A 73 -12.48 -5.77 10.62
CA THR A 73 -13.08 -6.69 9.63
C THR A 73 -12.09 -7.80 9.37
N ALA A 74 -12.60 -8.99 9.10
CA ALA A 74 -11.77 -10.08 8.64
C ALA A 74 -11.48 -9.88 7.15
N SER A 75 -10.23 -10.10 6.75
CA SER A 75 -9.84 -10.12 5.35
C SER A 75 -8.98 -11.35 5.08
N LEU A 76 -9.06 -11.87 3.86
CA LEU A 76 -8.22 -12.96 3.40
C LEU A 76 -7.00 -12.38 2.70
N ALA A 77 -5.80 -12.74 3.17
CA ALA A 77 -4.55 -12.17 2.70
C ALA A 77 -3.51 -13.23 2.34
N CYS A 78 -2.57 -12.87 1.47
CA CYS A 78 -1.36 -13.65 1.21
C CYS A 78 -0.18 -12.72 0.89
N ASN A 79 1.03 -13.20 1.20
CA ASN A 79 2.28 -12.49 0.91
C ASN A 79 3.13 -13.36 -0.01
N LEU A 80 3.38 -12.88 -1.23
CA LEU A 80 4.05 -13.65 -2.26
C LEU A 80 5.41 -13.02 -2.55
N LYS A 81 6.48 -13.78 -2.30
CA LYS A 81 7.85 -13.32 -2.51
C LYS A 81 8.35 -13.71 -3.89
N PHE A 82 9.02 -12.76 -4.53
CA PHE A 82 9.62 -12.89 -5.85
C PHE A 82 11.10 -12.51 -5.76
N LEU A 83 11.96 -13.27 -6.43
CA LEU A 83 13.41 -12.98 -6.48
C LEU A 83 13.75 -11.72 -7.28
N LYS A 84 12.85 -11.30 -8.17
CA LYS A 84 13.06 -10.17 -9.09
C LYS A 84 11.85 -9.25 -9.09
N PRO A 85 12.05 -7.92 -9.24
CA PRO A 85 10.95 -6.96 -9.35
C PRO A 85 10.02 -7.20 -10.54
N SER A 86 10.58 -7.56 -11.71
CA SER A 86 9.80 -7.68 -12.94
C SER A 86 8.67 -8.74 -12.87
N PRO A 87 8.92 -9.99 -12.41
CA PRO A 87 7.86 -10.96 -12.16
C PRO A 87 6.80 -10.49 -11.16
N ALA A 88 7.20 -9.83 -10.07
CA ALA A 88 6.25 -9.31 -9.08
C ALA A 88 5.29 -8.27 -9.70
N SER A 89 5.82 -7.35 -10.51
CA SER A 89 5.01 -6.36 -11.22
C SER A 89 4.13 -6.98 -12.31
N ALA A 90 4.58 -8.04 -12.98
CA ALA A 90 3.76 -8.78 -13.93
C ALA A 90 2.58 -9.47 -13.23
N PHE A 91 2.86 -10.18 -12.14
CA PHE A 91 1.84 -10.86 -11.34
C PHE A 91 0.80 -9.88 -10.76
N ALA A 92 1.24 -8.72 -10.26
CA ALA A 92 0.31 -7.68 -9.79
C ALA A 92 -0.64 -7.17 -10.89
N ARG A 93 -0.19 -7.10 -12.16
CA ARG A 93 -1.05 -6.74 -13.30
C ARG A 93 -2.07 -7.83 -13.60
N GLU A 94 -1.67 -9.09 -13.57
CA GLU A 94 -2.61 -10.23 -13.73
C GLU A 94 -3.69 -10.22 -12.65
N ILE A 95 -3.35 -9.87 -11.40
CA ILE A 95 -4.34 -9.71 -10.32
C ILE A 95 -5.32 -8.59 -10.63
N ILE A 96 -4.85 -7.45 -11.16
CA ILE A 96 -5.73 -6.32 -11.53
C ILE A 96 -6.70 -6.75 -12.63
N GLU A 97 -6.20 -7.36 -13.70
CA GLU A 97 -7.05 -7.85 -14.80
C GLU A 97 -8.08 -8.89 -14.31
N LEU A 98 -7.66 -9.78 -13.41
CA LEU A 98 -8.55 -10.76 -12.77
C LEU A 98 -9.62 -10.07 -11.92
N SER A 99 -9.28 -9.01 -11.17
CA SER A 99 -10.21 -8.28 -10.33
C SER A 99 -11.31 -7.58 -11.13
N GLU A 100 -10.98 -7.04 -12.29
CA GLU A 100 -11.94 -6.48 -13.24
C GLU A 100 -12.87 -7.56 -13.80
N THR A 101 -12.31 -8.71 -14.18
CA THR A 101 -13.08 -9.84 -14.73
C THR A 101 -14.06 -10.44 -13.70
N GLU A 102 -13.61 -10.59 -12.46
CA GLU A 102 -14.45 -11.10 -11.37
C GLU A 102 -15.41 -10.02 -10.83
N ASN A 103 -15.19 -8.74 -11.16
CA ASN A 103 -15.88 -7.59 -10.56
C ASN A 103 -15.76 -7.63 -9.01
N HIS A 104 -14.54 -7.87 -8.54
CA HIS A 104 -14.20 -7.99 -7.12
C HIS A 104 -12.77 -7.49 -6.89
N HIS A 105 -12.64 -6.25 -6.42
CA HIS A 105 -11.35 -5.61 -6.17
C HIS A 105 -10.79 -6.01 -4.81
N PRO A 106 -9.48 -6.30 -4.71
CA PRO A 106 -8.84 -6.52 -3.41
C PRO A 106 -8.91 -5.23 -2.57
N SER A 107 -9.11 -5.37 -1.27
CA SER A 107 -9.07 -4.24 -0.32
C SER A 107 -7.73 -3.52 -0.36
N TRP A 108 -6.64 -4.24 -0.63
CA TRP A 108 -5.36 -3.67 -1.01
C TRP A 108 -4.51 -4.68 -1.80
N LEU A 109 -3.73 -4.13 -2.73
CA LEU A 109 -2.71 -4.83 -3.49
C LEU A 109 -1.44 -3.97 -3.41
N LYS A 110 -0.38 -4.51 -2.81
CA LYS A 110 0.86 -3.76 -2.57
C LYS A 110 2.05 -4.52 -3.13
N VAL A 111 2.90 -3.82 -3.87
CA VAL A 111 4.18 -4.34 -4.34
C VAL A 111 5.29 -3.58 -3.62
N SER A 112 6.07 -4.31 -2.83
CA SER A 112 7.23 -3.78 -2.10
C SER A 112 8.51 -4.32 -2.73
N HIS A 113 9.51 -3.47 -2.93
CA HIS A 113 10.82 -3.87 -3.43
C HIS A 113 11.88 -3.70 -2.35
N SER A 114 12.78 -4.67 -2.22
CA SER A 114 13.96 -4.60 -1.37
C SER A 114 15.19 -5.10 -2.14
N THR A 115 16.38 -4.93 -1.57
CA THR A 115 17.61 -5.42 -2.18
C THR A 115 17.56 -6.94 -2.31
N GLY A 116 17.40 -7.45 -3.54
CA GLY A 116 17.38 -8.89 -3.84
C GLY A 116 16.02 -9.58 -3.74
N SER A 117 14.93 -8.88 -3.40
CA SER A 117 13.59 -9.48 -3.40
C SER A 117 12.47 -8.47 -3.63
N SER A 118 11.31 -8.95 -4.05
CA SER A 118 10.07 -8.18 -4.13
C SER A 118 8.94 -8.97 -3.49
N VAL A 119 8.01 -8.28 -2.84
CA VAL A 119 6.87 -8.90 -2.17
C VAL A 119 5.59 -8.31 -2.76
N VAL A 120 4.67 -9.18 -3.17
CA VAL A 120 3.30 -8.82 -3.53
C VAL A 120 2.39 -9.24 -2.37
N GLU A 121 1.80 -8.25 -1.70
CA GLU A 121 0.81 -8.45 -0.64
C GLU A 121 -0.57 -8.27 -1.26
N VAL A 122 -1.41 -9.30 -1.17
CA VAL A 122 -2.79 -9.30 -1.66
C VAL A 122 -3.70 -9.48 -0.46
N CYS A 123 -4.77 -8.70 -0.38
CA CYS A 123 -5.75 -8.87 0.66
C CYS A 123 -7.13 -8.45 0.17
N SER A 124 -8.12 -9.29 0.44
CA SER A 124 -9.47 -9.17 -0.07
C SER A 124 -10.50 -9.32 1.04
N ALA A 125 -11.51 -8.47 0.99
CA ALA A 125 -12.71 -8.56 1.79
C ALA A 125 -13.85 -7.92 0.98
N THR A 126 -15.04 -8.48 1.13
CA THR A 126 -16.23 -7.98 0.46
C THR A 126 -16.80 -6.80 1.26
N HIS A 127 -16.79 -5.59 0.70
CA HIS A 127 -17.30 -4.38 1.37
C HIS A 127 -18.80 -4.39 1.70
N SER A 128 -19.58 -5.22 1.00
CA SER A 128 -21.04 -5.32 1.13
C SER A 128 -21.46 -6.74 1.50
N ALA A 129 -20.79 -7.31 2.50
CA ALA A 129 -21.07 -8.64 2.98
C ALA A 129 -22.30 -8.62 3.90
N LEU A 130 -23.13 -9.66 3.83
CA LEU A 130 -24.27 -9.88 4.71
C LEU A 130 -23.84 -10.74 5.89
N ARG A 131 -24.00 -10.21 7.10
CA ARG A 131 -23.69 -10.92 8.34
C ARG A 131 -24.69 -12.07 8.58
N PRO A 132 -24.29 -13.13 9.29
CA PRO A 132 -25.20 -14.22 9.66
C PRO A 132 -26.26 -13.78 10.69
N GLU A 133 -25.90 -12.86 11.59
CA GLU A 133 -26.79 -12.30 12.60
C GLU A 133 -26.96 -10.79 12.38
N TRP A 134 -28.20 -10.31 12.46
CA TRP A 134 -28.54 -8.90 12.39
C TRP A 134 -29.72 -8.60 13.32
N ASP A 135 -29.81 -7.37 13.80
CA ASP A 135 -31.01 -6.92 14.49
C ASP A 135 -32.15 -6.85 13.47
N PRO A 136 -33.33 -7.45 13.71
CA PRO A 136 -34.49 -7.29 12.83
C PRO A 136 -34.83 -5.82 12.53
N ALA A 137 -34.48 -4.89 13.42
CA ALA A 137 -34.65 -3.45 13.25
C ALA A 137 -33.65 -2.81 12.25
N ASP A 138 -32.56 -3.50 11.89
CA ASP A 138 -31.57 -2.99 10.95
C ASP A 138 -32.14 -2.90 9.52
N THR A 139 -31.95 -1.75 8.86
CA THR A 139 -32.24 -1.61 7.42
C THR A 139 -31.29 -2.47 6.56
N PRO A 140 -31.69 -2.95 5.37
CA PRO A 140 -30.78 -3.69 4.48
C PRO A 140 -29.46 -2.94 4.18
N ALA A 141 -29.49 -1.61 4.12
CA ALA A 141 -28.30 -0.79 3.92
C ALA A 141 -27.38 -0.77 5.15
N SER A 142 -27.92 -0.77 6.38
CA SER A 142 -27.11 -0.86 7.60
C SER A 142 -26.55 -2.27 7.84
N ARG A 143 -27.08 -3.29 7.16
CA ARG A 143 -26.58 -4.67 7.20
C ARG A 143 -25.33 -4.91 6.35
N ALA A 144 -25.09 -4.08 5.32
CA ALA A 144 -23.95 -4.22 4.43
C ALA A 144 -22.67 -3.79 5.15
N LEU A 145 -21.91 -4.77 5.63
CA LEU A 145 -20.68 -4.55 6.37
C LEU A 145 -19.55 -5.32 5.70
N GLU A 146 -18.34 -4.77 5.78
CA GLU A 146 -17.19 -5.45 5.21
C GLU A 146 -16.94 -6.77 5.96
N GLY A 147 -16.71 -7.84 5.20
CA GLY A 147 -16.50 -9.17 5.75
C GLY A 147 -16.07 -10.18 4.69
N LEU A 148 -15.75 -11.37 5.16
CA LEU A 148 -15.25 -12.46 4.32
C LEU A 148 -16.41 -13.25 3.71
N THR A 149 -16.46 -13.33 2.39
CA THR A 149 -17.50 -14.07 1.65
C THR A 149 -16.90 -15.06 0.66
N VAL A 150 -17.77 -15.84 0.01
CA VAL A 150 -17.38 -16.74 -1.09
C VAL A 150 -16.73 -15.99 -2.27
N ARG A 151 -17.01 -14.69 -2.47
CA ARG A 151 -16.29 -13.88 -3.48
C ARG A 151 -14.79 -13.82 -3.19
N ASP A 152 -14.43 -13.61 -1.92
CA ASP A 152 -13.04 -13.52 -1.48
C ASP A 152 -12.33 -14.86 -1.64
N LEU A 153 -12.99 -15.97 -1.27
CA LEU A 153 -12.49 -17.33 -1.46
C LEU A 153 -12.26 -17.66 -2.94
N ARG A 154 -13.23 -17.30 -3.80
CA ARG A 154 -13.14 -17.49 -5.24
C ARG A 154 -12.01 -16.68 -5.85
N PHE A 155 -11.91 -15.41 -5.49
CA PHE A 155 -10.83 -14.54 -5.94
C PHE A 155 -9.46 -15.09 -5.55
N ALA A 156 -9.29 -15.52 -4.30
CA ALA A 156 -8.05 -16.12 -3.82
C ALA A 156 -7.67 -17.43 -4.54
N ALA A 157 -8.65 -18.30 -4.81
CA ALA A 157 -8.44 -19.52 -5.58
C ALA A 157 -7.99 -19.22 -7.02
N LEU A 158 -8.61 -18.22 -7.67
CA LEU A 158 -8.23 -17.78 -9.01
C LEU A 158 -6.84 -17.14 -9.05
N VAL A 159 -6.52 -16.27 -8.08
CA VAL A 159 -5.17 -15.70 -7.93
C VAL A 159 -4.13 -16.81 -7.78
N SER A 160 -4.43 -17.84 -7.00
CA SER A 160 -3.56 -19.01 -6.80
C SER A 160 -3.37 -19.86 -8.05
N SER A 161 -4.27 -19.75 -9.02
CA SER A 161 -4.21 -20.45 -10.31
C SER A 161 -3.47 -19.68 -11.41
N LEU A 162 -3.07 -18.42 -11.16
CA LEU A 162 -2.35 -17.59 -12.13
C LEU A 162 -1.00 -18.21 -12.47
N SER A 163 -0.60 -18.09 -13.73
CA SER A 163 0.61 -18.76 -14.24
C SER A 163 1.92 -18.22 -13.64
N THR A 164 1.88 -16.99 -13.11
CA THR A 164 2.99 -16.31 -12.45
C THR A 164 2.95 -16.45 -10.93
N PHE A 165 2.00 -17.21 -10.38
CA PHE A 165 1.97 -17.54 -8.97
C PHE A 165 3.24 -18.33 -8.60
N PRO A 166 3.98 -17.93 -7.54
CA PRO A 166 5.21 -18.60 -7.17
C PRO A 166 4.92 -20.04 -6.73
N ALA A 167 5.67 -21.00 -7.27
CA ALA A 167 5.46 -22.43 -7.02
C ALA A 167 5.67 -22.86 -5.55
N SER A 168 6.36 -22.03 -4.76
CA SER A 168 6.55 -22.27 -3.34
C SER A 168 6.28 -20.96 -2.60
N PRO A 169 5.32 -20.94 -1.64
CA PRO A 169 5.30 -19.91 -0.62
C PRO A 169 6.69 -19.95 0.04
N SER A 170 7.44 -18.84 -0.03
CA SER A 170 8.80 -18.77 0.51
C SER A 170 8.87 -19.40 1.91
N ASP A 171 9.93 -20.18 2.19
CA ASP A 171 10.14 -20.80 3.53
C ASP A 171 10.15 -19.76 4.68
N ASP A 172 10.40 -18.49 4.34
CA ASP A 172 10.34 -17.33 5.23
C ASP A 172 8.93 -16.74 5.37
N ILE A 173 7.89 -17.35 4.79
CA ILE A 173 6.52 -17.06 5.17
C ILE A 173 6.36 -17.77 6.50
N GLU A 174 6.44 -16.99 7.58
CA GLU A 174 6.08 -17.52 8.90
C GLU A 174 4.76 -18.25 8.72
N PRO A 175 4.71 -19.58 8.98
CA PRO A 175 3.48 -20.33 8.80
C PRO A 175 2.41 -19.54 9.53
N GLY A 176 1.39 -19.11 8.79
CA GLY A 176 0.28 -18.40 9.39
C GLY A 176 -0.15 -19.16 10.63
N PRO A 177 -0.59 -18.48 11.70
CA PRO A 177 -0.91 -19.14 12.96
C PRO A 177 -1.77 -20.37 12.64
N THR A 178 -1.37 -21.52 13.20
CA THR A 178 -2.00 -22.85 13.05
C THR A 178 -3.43 -22.78 12.52
N ARG A 179 -3.73 -23.49 11.43
CA ARG A 179 -5.07 -23.57 10.82
C ARG A 179 -6.13 -23.61 11.93
N PRO A 180 -6.96 -22.55 12.09
CA PRO A 180 -7.97 -22.55 13.12
C PRO A 180 -9.01 -23.60 12.77
N ASN A 181 -9.59 -24.23 13.80
CA ASN A 181 -10.85 -24.93 13.60
C ASN A 181 -11.96 -23.90 13.30
N TRP A 182 -13.14 -24.38 12.93
CA TRP A 182 -14.26 -23.51 12.58
C TRP A 182 -14.68 -22.61 13.75
N ASP A 183 -14.74 -23.16 14.97
CA ASP A 183 -15.14 -22.41 16.17
C ASP A 183 -14.18 -21.23 16.47
N ASP A 184 -12.87 -21.47 16.37
CA ASP A 184 -11.83 -20.45 16.53
C ASP A 184 -11.92 -19.36 15.46
N LEU A 185 -12.25 -19.77 14.22
CA LEU A 185 -12.46 -18.83 13.12
C LEU A 185 -13.70 -17.98 13.38
N CYS A 186 -14.83 -18.60 13.75
CA CYS A 186 -16.06 -17.89 14.13
C CYS A 186 -15.82 -16.90 15.26
N ALA A 187 -15.13 -17.30 16.33
CA ALA A 187 -14.79 -16.41 17.44
C ALA A 187 -13.98 -15.20 16.96
N LYS A 188 -13.01 -15.39 16.05
CA LYS A 188 -12.24 -14.30 15.44
C LYS A 188 -13.10 -13.39 14.56
N LEU A 189 -13.94 -13.97 13.70
CA LEU A 189 -14.84 -13.22 12.81
C LEU A 189 -15.83 -12.37 13.63
N GLN A 190 -16.41 -12.93 14.70
CA GLN A 190 -17.30 -12.22 15.62
C GLN A 190 -16.58 -11.11 16.39
N LEU A 191 -15.39 -11.40 16.94
CA LEU A 191 -14.58 -10.42 17.68
C LEU A 191 -14.24 -9.20 16.83
N TRP A 192 -13.96 -9.39 15.54
CA TRP A 192 -13.70 -8.27 14.64
C TRP A 192 -14.97 -7.51 14.30
N SER A 193 -16.08 -8.20 14.14
CA SER A 193 -17.34 -7.61 13.70
C SER A 193 -18.11 -6.84 14.75
N ALA A 194 -17.70 -6.96 16.02
CA ALA A 194 -18.20 -6.13 17.10
C ALA A 194 -18.03 -4.65 16.73
N PRO A 195 -19.09 -3.83 16.79
CA PRO A 195 -18.95 -2.39 16.60
C PRO A 195 -17.90 -1.88 17.59
N LYS A 196 -16.94 -1.04 17.14
CA LYS A 196 -16.05 -0.38 18.09
C LYS A 196 -16.95 0.35 19.07
N GLN A 197 -16.87 -0.03 20.35
CA GLN A 197 -17.37 0.77 21.45
C GLN A 197 -16.95 2.21 21.15
N PRO A 198 -17.90 3.17 21.05
CA PRO A 198 -17.57 4.55 20.74
C PRO A 198 -16.45 4.96 21.69
N LYS A 199 -15.28 5.30 21.12
CA LYS A 199 -14.09 5.63 21.92
C LYS A 199 -14.37 6.93 22.65
N GLY A 200 -14.86 6.80 23.88
CA GLY A 200 -15.43 7.89 24.65
C GLY A 200 -16.85 8.19 24.19
N SER A 201 -17.72 8.53 25.16
CA SER A 201 -18.85 9.41 24.92
C SER A 201 -18.41 10.50 23.93
N PRO A 202 -19.25 10.89 22.94
CA PRO A 202 -18.94 12.03 22.09
C PRO A 202 -18.44 13.10 23.04
N LYS A 203 -17.16 13.47 22.94
CA LYS A 203 -16.71 14.69 23.60
C LYS A 203 -17.69 15.68 23.05
N GLN A 204 -18.60 16.18 23.90
CA GLN A 204 -19.49 17.25 23.50
C GLN A 204 -18.57 18.21 22.75
N PRO A 205 -18.93 18.61 21.51
CA PRO A 205 -18.08 19.51 20.76
C PRO A 205 -17.78 20.64 21.72
N GLU A 206 -16.58 20.64 22.29
CA GLU A 206 -16.13 21.73 23.13
C GLU A 206 -16.31 22.86 22.17
N GLU A 207 -17.20 23.77 22.52
CA GLU A 207 -17.48 24.99 21.80
C GLU A 207 -16.17 25.79 21.89
N ARG A 208 -15.16 25.32 21.14
CA ARG A 208 -13.92 25.99 20.89
C ARG A 208 -14.38 27.12 20.02
N LYS A 209 -14.74 28.22 20.67
CA LYS A 209 -14.85 29.52 20.05
C LYS A 209 -13.64 29.62 19.14
N ASP A 210 -13.87 29.62 17.83
CA ASP A 210 -12.85 29.75 16.79
C ASP A 210 -12.28 31.18 16.82
N SER A 211 -11.86 31.64 17.99
CA SER A 211 -11.16 32.88 18.18
C SER A 211 -9.72 32.67 17.75
N CYS A 212 -9.27 33.48 16.81
CA CYS A 212 -7.91 33.52 16.35
C CYS A 212 -6.96 33.67 17.53
N ILE A 213 -6.02 32.75 17.70
CA ILE A 213 -5.02 32.82 18.78
C ILE A 213 -4.07 34.02 18.68
N ALA A 214 -4.01 34.71 17.52
CA ALA A 214 -3.24 35.93 17.37
C ALA A 214 -4.04 37.17 17.81
N CYS A 215 -5.25 37.38 17.30
CA CYS A 215 -5.99 38.64 17.53
C CYS A 215 -7.34 38.49 18.26
N GLY A 216 -7.74 37.28 18.63
CA GLY A 216 -9.01 36.99 19.30
C GLY A 216 -10.27 37.04 18.42
N GLY A 217 -10.17 37.47 17.16
CA GLY A 217 -11.32 37.59 16.25
C GLY A 217 -11.89 36.24 15.74
N PRO A 218 -13.10 36.21 15.15
CA PRO A 218 -13.78 34.98 14.74
C PRO A 218 -13.26 34.44 13.40
N HIS A 219 -12.00 34.00 13.38
CA HIS A 219 -11.36 33.40 12.22
C HIS A 219 -10.20 32.49 12.65
N THR A 220 -9.80 31.57 11.77
CA THR A 220 -8.60 30.74 12.00
C THR A 220 -7.32 31.56 11.89
N ILE A 221 -6.26 31.16 12.59
CA ILE A 221 -4.95 31.83 12.52
C ILE A 221 -4.41 31.97 11.08
N SER A 222 -4.71 31.02 10.19
CA SER A 222 -4.35 31.06 8.77
C SER A 222 -5.02 32.19 7.98
N ALA A 223 -6.13 32.74 8.46
CA ALA A 223 -6.83 33.86 7.84
C ALA A 223 -6.56 35.21 8.55
N CYS A 224 -5.78 35.22 9.63
CA CYS A 224 -5.55 36.43 10.42
C CYS A 224 -4.55 37.37 9.75
N ALA A 225 -5.01 38.57 9.36
CA ALA A 225 -4.13 39.61 8.81
C ALA A 225 -3.10 40.13 9.84
N MET A 226 -3.46 40.12 11.12
CA MET A 226 -2.60 40.58 12.23
C MET A 226 -1.55 39.55 12.64
N ARG A 227 -1.57 38.31 12.12
CA ARG A 227 -0.64 37.27 12.61
C ARG A 227 0.83 37.61 12.37
N HIS A 228 1.13 38.43 11.35
CA HIS A 228 2.50 38.81 11.01
C HIS A 228 3.04 39.95 11.86
N THR A 229 2.17 40.67 12.58
CA THR A 229 2.54 41.79 13.45
C THR A 229 2.62 41.38 14.92
N ILE A 230 2.21 40.16 15.26
CA ILE A 230 2.19 39.62 16.62
C ILE A 230 3.25 38.53 16.73
N GLU A 231 4.09 38.62 17.78
CA GLU A 231 5.12 37.62 18.02
C GLU A 231 4.48 36.26 18.34
N PRO A 232 4.77 35.21 17.55
CA PRO A 232 4.17 33.90 17.73
C PRO A 232 4.78 33.15 18.93
N PRO A 233 4.01 32.29 19.61
CA PRO A 233 4.58 31.40 20.62
C PRO A 233 5.53 30.37 19.97
N PRO A 234 6.45 29.76 20.74
CA PRO A 234 7.32 28.71 20.22
C PRO A 234 6.53 27.56 19.60
N CYS A 235 6.83 27.25 18.34
CA CYS A 235 6.12 26.24 17.57
C CYS A 235 6.18 24.86 18.26
N ALA A 236 5.02 24.23 18.51
CA ALA A 236 4.97 22.93 19.17
C ALA A 236 5.73 21.80 18.43
N VAL A 237 6.03 21.97 17.14
CA VAL A 237 6.69 20.96 16.30
C VAL A 237 8.22 21.13 16.31
N CYS A 238 8.70 22.33 15.98
CA CYS A 238 10.12 22.60 15.79
C CYS A 238 10.72 23.58 16.82
N ARG A 239 9.89 24.12 17.73
CA ARG A 239 10.25 25.09 18.78
C ARG A 239 10.69 26.47 18.29
N GLY A 240 10.68 26.75 16.98
CA GLY A 240 11.01 28.08 16.42
C GLY A 240 9.89 29.13 16.62
N PRO A 241 10.22 30.43 16.48
CA PRO A 241 9.27 31.53 16.66
C PRO A 241 8.41 31.74 15.40
N HIS A 242 7.44 30.86 15.18
CA HIS A 242 6.44 30.99 14.11
C HIS A 242 5.13 30.30 14.50
N TRP A 243 4.03 30.77 13.92
CA TRP A 243 2.75 30.08 14.04
C TRP A 243 2.86 28.67 13.46
N ARG A 244 2.15 27.69 14.04
CA ARG A 244 2.18 26.30 13.56
C ARG A 244 1.83 26.17 12.07
N VAL A 245 0.97 27.05 11.57
CA VAL A 245 0.55 27.09 10.16
C VAL A 245 1.66 27.52 9.20
N ASP A 246 2.65 28.25 9.71
CA ASP A 246 3.83 28.72 8.99
C ASP A 246 5.06 27.84 9.27
N CYS A 247 4.88 26.69 9.94
CA CYS A 247 6.01 25.86 10.34
C CYS A 247 6.67 25.15 9.14
N PRO A 248 7.98 25.37 8.87
CA PRO A 248 8.65 24.79 7.71
C PRO A 248 8.71 23.25 7.77
N VAL A 249 8.73 22.67 8.98
CA VAL A 249 8.69 21.20 9.16
C VAL A 249 7.32 20.64 8.77
N VAL A 250 6.23 21.31 9.16
CA VAL A 250 4.86 20.88 8.82
C VAL A 250 4.61 21.05 7.33
N ASP A 251 5.06 22.16 6.76
CA ASP A 251 4.93 22.42 5.33
C ASP A 251 5.73 21.41 4.49
N LEU A 252 6.97 21.07 4.89
CA LEU A 252 7.77 20.04 4.24
C LEU A 252 7.11 18.66 4.36
N ALA A 253 6.57 18.31 5.53
CA ALA A 253 5.84 17.06 5.76
C ALA A 253 4.66 16.93 4.80
N ARG A 254 3.87 18.00 4.67
CA ARG A 254 2.72 18.08 3.76
C ARG A 254 3.15 17.98 2.30
N ARG A 255 4.11 18.80 1.85
CA ARG A 255 4.57 18.83 0.45
C ARG A 255 5.18 17.50 0.00
N LYS A 256 5.91 16.81 0.88
CA LYS A 256 6.55 15.53 0.57
C LYS A 256 5.70 14.30 0.92
N ASN A 257 4.51 14.50 1.46
CA ASN A 257 3.65 13.43 2.00
C ASN A 257 4.43 12.48 2.94
N ILE A 258 5.23 13.05 3.84
CA ILE A 258 6.03 12.32 4.84
C ILE A 258 5.57 12.69 6.26
N GLY A 259 5.79 11.81 7.23
CA GLY A 259 5.51 12.11 8.64
C GLY A 259 6.38 13.25 9.20
N ILE A 260 5.86 13.99 10.18
CA ILE A 260 6.54 15.11 10.85
C ILE A 260 7.93 14.73 11.39
N VAL A 261 8.10 13.51 11.90
CA VAL A 261 9.39 12.99 12.38
C VAL A 261 10.43 12.98 11.26
N LYS A 262 10.07 12.48 10.07
CA LYS A 262 10.97 12.46 8.90
C LYS A 262 11.26 13.88 8.41
N ALA A 263 10.27 14.77 8.40
CA ALA A 263 10.46 16.17 8.00
C ALA A 263 11.39 16.93 8.95
N LYS A 264 11.31 16.69 10.26
CA LYS A 264 12.18 17.34 11.27
C LYS A 264 13.65 16.98 11.08
N ALA A 265 13.94 15.74 10.71
CA ALA A 265 15.29 15.28 10.39
C ALA A 265 15.90 15.92 9.12
N TRP A 266 15.06 16.51 8.25
CA TRP A 266 15.51 17.22 7.05
C TRP A 266 15.82 18.69 7.32
N VAL A 267 15.00 19.37 8.12
CA VAL A 267 15.15 20.81 8.39
C VAL A 267 16.35 21.11 9.31
N GLY A 268 16.82 20.13 10.08
CA GLY A 268 18.01 20.25 10.95
C GLY A 268 19.35 19.86 10.31
N ARG A 269 19.38 19.47 9.03
CA ARG A 269 20.66 19.22 8.35
C ARG A 269 21.19 20.54 7.78
N PRO A 270 22.44 20.95 8.04
CA PRO A 270 23.07 21.96 7.20
C PRO A 270 22.95 21.48 5.75
N ALA A 271 22.60 22.38 4.84
CA ALA A 271 22.55 22.04 3.42
C ALA A 271 23.86 21.31 3.07
N PRO A 272 23.82 20.17 2.35
CA PRO A 272 25.06 19.58 1.86
C PRO A 272 25.79 20.68 1.10
N ASN A 273 27.05 20.93 1.45
CA ASN A 273 27.88 21.88 0.72
C ASN A 273 27.68 21.60 -0.78
N PRO A 274 27.29 22.59 -1.59
CA PRO A 274 27.16 22.37 -3.03
C PRO A 274 28.50 21.79 -3.52
N PRO A 275 28.48 20.80 -4.43
CA PRO A 275 29.72 20.24 -4.94
C PRO A 275 30.54 21.38 -5.54
N LEU A 276 31.69 21.65 -4.93
CA LEU A 276 32.67 22.57 -5.50
C LEU A 276 33.08 22.01 -6.86
N PRO A 277 33.15 22.83 -7.93
CA PRO A 277 33.60 22.35 -9.21
C PRO A 277 35.05 21.85 -9.08
N PRO A 278 35.36 20.63 -9.56
CA PRO A 278 36.61 19.96 -9.23
C PRO A 278 37.87 20.55 -9.89
N THR A 279 37.77 21.49 -10.83
CA THR A 279 38.92 22.12 -11.51
C THR A 279 38.48 23.41 -12.24
N PRO A 280 39.40 24.38 -12.49
CA PRO A 280 39.13 25.52 -13.37
C PRO A 280 38.56 25.10 -14.73
N CYS A 281 37.56 25.82 -15.24
CA CYS A 281 36.94 25.54 -16.53
C CYS A 281 38.00 25.59 -17.65
N PRO A 282 38.15 24.56 -18.50
CA PRO A 282 39.20 24.55 -19.53
C PRO A 282 39.00 25.60 -20.64
N ASN A 283 37.82 26.23 -20.74
CA ASN A 283 37.55 27.29 -21.72
C ASN A 283 37.95 28.69 -21.24
N CYS A 284 37.90 28.96 -19.92
CA CYS A 284 38.10 30.32 -19.38
C CYS A 284 38.88 30.40 -18.05
N GLY A 285 39.23 29.26 -17.43
CA GLY A 285 39.88 29.19 -16.12
C GLY A 285 38.96 29.51 -14.92
N GLY A 286 37.66 29.73 -15.12
CA GLY A 286 36.72 30.08 -14.05
C GLY A 286 36.25 28.90 -13.19
N PRO A 287 35.83 29.11 -11.93
CA PRO A 287 35.36 28.05 -11.03
C PRO A 287 33.90 27.66 -11.33
N HIS A 288 33.67 27.05 -12.49
CA HIS A 288 32.37 26.51 -12.90
C HIS A 288 32.53 25.30 -13.83
N TRP A 289 31.46 24.55 -14.07
CA TRP A 289 31.47 23.42 -15.00
C TRP A 289 31.60 23.88 -16.46
N LYS A 290 32.17 23.04 -17.34
CA LYS A 290 32.36 23.36 -18.77
C LYS A 290 31.04 23.69 -19.48
N THR A 291 29.96 23.00 -19.11
CA THR A 291 28.60 23.20 -19.65
C THR A 291 28.02 24.58 -19.34
N ASP A 292 28.52 25.23 -18.28
CA ASP A 292 27.97 26.48 -17.77
C ASP A 292 28.83 27.69 -18.16
N CYS A 293 29.86 27.47 -18.98
CA CYS A 293 30.75 28.52 -19.45
C CYS A 293 30.02 29.45 -20.43
N ARG A 294 29.91 30.73 -20.06
CA ARG A 294 29.27 31.76 -20.91
C ARG A 294 30.23 32.43 -21.89
N GLN A 295 31.53 32.11 -21.83
CA GLN A 295 32.48 32.55 -22.84
C GLN A 295 32.25 31.72 -24.12
N PRO A 296 32.32 32.34 -25.32
CA PRO A 296 32.29 31.59 -26.57
C PRO A 296 33.31 30.45 -26.51
N GLN A 297 32.96 29.27 -27.00
CA GLN A 297 33.93 28.17 -27.03
C GLN A 297 35.10 28.60 -27.91
N ALA A 298 36.31 28.56 -27.37
CA ALA A 298 37.50 28.85 -28.15
C ALA A 298 37.51 27.93 -29.39
N PRO A 299 37.79 28.47 -30.59
CA PRO A 299 37.85 27.65 -31.78
C PRO A 299 38.83 26.48 -31.56
N PRO A 300 38.56 25.28 -32.10
CA PRO A 300 39.34 24.06 -31.83
C PRO A 300 40.86 24.22 -32.04
N GLU A 301 41.26 25.16 -32.89
CA GLU A 301 42.65 25.50 -33.19
C GLU A 301 43.43 26.07 -31.98
N LEU A 302 42.76 26.75 -31.04
CA LEU A 302 43.37 27.29 -29.82
C LEU A 302 43.47 26.26 -28.68
N LEU A 303 42.68 25.18 -28.73
CA LEU A 303 42.72 24.12 -27.71
C LEU A 303 43.93 23.19 -27.87
N ARG A 304 44.60 23.17 -29.04
CA ARG A 304 45.83 22.39 -29.28
C ARG A 304 47.10 23.01 -28.69
N ARG A 305 47.07 24.26 -28.22
CA ARG A 305 48.25 24.95 -27.66
C ARG A 305 48.53 24.62 -26.19
N PHE A 306 47.68 23.83 -25.53
CA PHE A 306 47.85 23.40 -24.14
C PHE A 306 48.31 21.95 -24.00
N GLU A 307 48.69 21.28 -25.10
CA GLU A 307 49.47 20.04 -25.01
C GLU A 307 50.88 20.44 -24.55
N LEU A 308 51.17 20.19 -23.27
CA LEU A 308 52.49 20.32 -22.69
C LEU A 308 53.49 19.54 -23.56
N PRO A 309 54.69 20.08 -23.84
CA PRO A 309 55.69 19.34 -24.61
C PRO A 309 55.96 18.01 -23.92
N GLU A 310 55.95 16.93 -24.71
CA GLU A 310 56.44 15.63 -24.26
C GLU A 310 57.88 15.82 -23.77
N ASN A 311 58.11 15.55 -22.49
CA ASN A 311 59.43 15.61 -21.89
C ASN A 311 60.37 14.64 -22.63
N PRO A 312 61.62 15.06 -22.93
CA PRO A 312 62.64 14.14 -23.44
C PRO A 312 63.04 13.06 -22.42
#